data_AF-A0A538C2U7-F1
#
_entry.id   AF-A0A538C2U7-F1
#
_cell.length_a   1.000
_cell.length_b   1.000
_cell.length_c   1.000
_cell.angle_alpha   90.00
_cell.angle_beta   90.00
_cell.angle_gamma   90.00
#
_symmetry.space_group_name_H-M   'P 1'
#
loop_
_entity.id
_entity.type
_entity.pdbx_description
1 polymer ?
#
loop_
_entity_poly.entity_id
_entity_poly.type
_entity_poly.pdbx_seq_one_letter_code
_entity_poly.pdbx_strand_id
1 'polypeptide(L)' 'MEVVALTTDQSARIEALPDDCTIVGVEDGCPLVRQGGGAVALVDSNGRLVQAEHSVRAVTPYLEVAAS' A
#
# COMPACT_ATOMS: atom_id res chain seq x y z
N MET A 1 16.44 -1.51 0.21
CA MET A 1 15.24 -2.25 -0.18
C MET A 1 14.60 -2.75 1.08
N GLU A 2 13.46 -2.18 1.45
CA GLU A 2 12.72 -2.59 2.65
C GLU A 2 11.75 -3.69 2.22
N VAL A 3 11.93 -4.89 2.77
CA VAL A 3 11.04 -6.02 2.52
C VAL A 3 10.06 -6.08 3.68
N VAL A 4 8.77 -5.92 3.37
CA VAL A 4 7.71 -5.85 4.37
C VAL A 4 6.85 -7.10 4.25
N ALA A 5 6.74 -7.84 5.35
CA ALA A 5 5.86 -9.00 5.42
C ALA A 5 4.41 -8.52 5.52
N LEU A 6 3.60 -8.87 4.52
CA LEU A 6 2.18 -8.53 4.50
C LEU A 6 1.36 -9.60 5.21
N THR A 7 0.31 -9.15 5.88
CA THR A 7 -0.77 -10.04 6.31
C THR A 7 -1.53 -10.59 5.10
N THR A 8 -2.24 -11.71 5.27
CA THR A 8 -3.10 -12.28 4.24
C THR A 8 -4.14 -11.27 3.73
N ASP A 9 -4.74 -10.48 4.62
CA ASP A 9 -5.73 -9.48 4.26
C ASP A 9 -5.12 -8.30 3.47
N GLN A 10 -3.90 -7.88 3.80
CA GLN A 10 -3.17 -6.88 3.03
C GLN A 10 -2.86 -7.38 1.61
N SER A 11 -2.34 -8.60 1.48
CA SER A 11 -2.06 -9.20 0.18
C SER A 11 -3.32 -9.32 -0.66
N ALA A 12 -4.39 -9.88 -0.10
CA ALA A 12 -5.67 -10.01 -0.79
C ALA A 12 -6.26 -8.65 -1.21
N ARG A 13 -6.10 -7.61 -0.38
CA ARG A 13 -6.51 -6.26 -0.74
C ARG A 13 -5.69 -5.73 -1.91
N ILE A 14 -4.37 -5.88 -1.88
CA ILE A 14 -3.47 -5.38 -2.92
C ILE A 14 -3.78 -6.04 -4.27
N GLU A 15 -4.00 -7.36 -4.27
CA GLU A 15 -4.42 -8.11 -5.46
C GLU A 15 -5.78 -7.67 -6.01
N ALA A 16 -6.68 -7.21 -5.13
CA ALA A 16 -8.02 -6.74 -5.50
C ALA A 16 -8.07 -5.24 -5.82
N LEU A 17 -6.94 -4.52 -5.78
CA LEU A 17 -6.91 -3.10 -6.16
C LEU A 17 -7.22 -2.94 -7.66
N PRO A 18 -7.94 -1.87 -8.05
CA PRO A 18 -8.09 -1.53 -9.46
C PRO A 18 -6.74 -1.25 -10.13
N ASP A 19 -6.63 -1.47 -11.44
CA ASP A 19 -5.39 -1.32 -12.21
C ASP A 19 -4.80 0.11 -12.18
N ASP A 20 -5.63 1.12 -11.90
CA ASP A 20 -5.21 2.51 -11.77
C ASP A 20 -4.59 2.83 -10.39
N CYS A 21 -4.54 1.85 -9.49
CA CYS A 21 -3.90 1.96 -8.19
C CYS A 21 -2.44 1.49 -8.25
N THR A 22 -1.58 2.09 -7.43
CA THR A 22 -0.16 1.73 -7.38
C THR A 22 0.35 1.74 -5.95
N ILE A 23 1.12 0.74 -5.55
CA ILE A 23 1.84 0.75 -4.28
C ILE A 23 2.99 1.76 -4.37
N VAL A 24 3.00 2.74 -3.47
CA VAL A 24 3.96 3.86 -3.50
C VAL A 24 4.90 3.90 -2.29
N GLY A 25 4.71 3.01 -1.32
CA GLY A 25 5.56 2.92 -0.14
C GLY A 25 4.94 2.04 0.94
N VAL A 26 5.54 2.11 2.11
CA VAL A 26 5.04 1.48 3.34
C VAL A 26 5.19 2.49 4.47
N GLU A 27 4.22 2.49 5.39
CA GLU A 27 4.25 3.24 6.65
C GLU A 27 3.90 2.27 7.77
N ASP A 28 4.78 2.12 8.77
CA ASP A 28 4.59 1.23 9.92
C ASP A 28 4.16 -0.21 9.55
N GLY A 29 4.76 -0.76 8.49
CA GLY A 29 4.45 -2.10 7.99
C GLY A 29 3.14 -2.20 7.20
N CYS A 30 2.48 -1.07 6.93
CA CYS A 30 1.26 -1.00 6.13
C CYS A 30 1.51 -0.39 4.75
N PRO A 31 1.11 -1.07 3.65
CA PRO A 31 1.29 -0.56 2.29
C PRO A 31 0.55 0.76 2.04
N LEU A 32 1.22 1.68 1.36
CA LEU A 32 0.62 2.91 0.83
C LEU A 32 0.22 2.72 -0.63
N VAL A 33 -1.02 3.04 -0.96
CA VAL A 33 -1.63 2.89 -2.28
C VAL A 33 -2.03 4.26 -2.80
N ARG A 34 -1.47 4.67 -3.94
CA ARG A 34 -1.98 5.80 -4.71
C ARG A 34 -3.14 5.34 -5.59
N GLN A 35 -4.29 5.99 -5.49
CA GLN A 35 -5.51 5.69 -6.25
C GLN A 35 -5.59 6.53 -7.54
N GLY A 36 -6.47 6.18 -8.48
CA GLY A 36 -6.64 6.87 -9.77
C GLY A 36 -6.89 8.39 -9.72
N GLY A 37 -7.29 8.94 -8.56
CA GLY A 37 -7.43 10.38 -8.33
C GLY A 37 -6.20 11.07 -7.72
N GLY A 38 -5.09 10.36 -7.50
CA GLY A 38 -3.88 10.85 -6.85
C GLY A 38 -3.91 10.85 -5.32
N ALA A 39 -5.06 10.52 -4.72
CA ALA A 39 -5.17 10.29 -3.27
C ALA A 39 -4.34 9.08 -2.84
N VAL A 40 -3.77 9.14 -1.64
CA VAL A 40 -3.03 8.02 -1.05
C VAL A 40 -3.79 7.49 0.16
N ALA A 41 -3.92 6.17 0.22
CA ALA A 41 -4.50 5.43 1.32
C ALA A 41 -3.51 4.39 1.84
N LEU A 42 -3.61 4.06 3.11
CA LEU A 42 -2.89 2.99 3.77
C LEU A 42 -3.75 1.72 3.78
N VAL A 43 -3.15 0.56 3.51
CA VAL A 43 -3.77 -0.75 3.67
C VAL A 43 -3.45 -1.26 5.07
N ASP A 44 -4.41 -1.17 5.98
CA ASP A 44 -4.22 -1.60 7.36
C ASP A 44 -4.02 -3.13 7.45
N SER A 45 -3.67 -3.62 8.63
CA SER A 45 -3.43 -5.05 8.88
C SER A 45 -4.65 -5.95 8.63
N ASN A 46 -5.85 -5.38 8.46
CA ASN A 46 -7.08 -6.10 8.14
C ASN A 46 -7.49 -5.89 6.67
N GLY A 47 -6.59 -5.40 5.83
CA GLY A 47 -6.82 -5.17 4.41
C GLY A 47 -7.82 -4.04 4.13
N ARG A 48 -8.03 -3.09 5.05
CA ARG A 48 -8.91 -1.92 4.81
C ARG A 48 -8.10 -0.75 4.29
N LEU A 49 -8.69 0.02 3.37
CA LEU A 49 -8.13 1.27 2.91
C LEU A 49 -8.52 2.39 3.87
N VAL A 50 -7.52 3.01 4.50
CA VAL A 50 -7.67 4.15 5.39
C VAL A 50 -6.99 5.34 4.74
N GLN A 51 -7.62 6.51 4.73
CA GLN A 51 -7.00 7.72 4.18
C GLN A 51 -5.72 8.03 4.97
N ALA A 52 -4.59 8.19 4.27
CA ALA A 52 -3.35 8.59 4.94
C ALA A 52 -3.47 10.07 5.32
N GLU A 53 -3.49 10.38 6.62
CA GLU A 53 -3.62 11.77 7.11
C GLU A 53 -2.38 12.60 6.80
N HIS A 54 -1.24 11.95 6.54
CA HIS A 54 -0.03 12.61 6.12
C HIS A 54 0.05 12.63 4.59
N SER A 55 0.08 13.84 4.04
CA SER A 55 0.50 14.07 2.65
C SER A 55 1.78 13.28 2.42
N VAL A 56 1.69 12.18 1.67
CA VAL A 56 2.84 11.35 1.30
C VAL A 56 3.86 12.27 0.66
N ARG A 57 4.84 12.67 1.46
CA ARG A 57 5.89 13.58 1.05
C ARG A 57 6.86 12.72 0.26
N ALA A 58 6.47 12.43 -0.98
CA ALA A 58 7.22 11.70 -1.99
C ALA A 58 8.00 10.50 -1.43
N VAL A 59 7.29 9.43 -1.06
CA VAL A 59 7.98 8.16 -0.77
C VAL A 59 8.36 7.56 -2.12
N THR A 60 9.66 7.37 -2.29
CA THR A 60 10.32 6.77 -3.44
C THR A 60 9.61 5.47 -3.84
N PRO A 61 9.28 5.24 -5.14
CA PRO A 61 8.64 4.00 -5.57
C PRO A 61 9.56 2.80 -5.29
N TYR A 62 9.05 1.58 -5.49
CA TYR A 62 9.74 0.28 -5.41
C TYR A 62 9.51 -0.51 -4.10
N LEU A 63 8.33 -1.15 -4.01
CA LEU A 63 8.08 -2.31 -3.13
C LEU A 63 7.93 -3.56 -4.02
N GLU A 64 8.75 -4.58 -3.84
CA GLU A 64 8.53 -5.92 -4.42
C GLU A 64 7.74 -6.75 -3.40
N VAL A 65 6.53 -7.20 -3.80
CA VAL A 65 5.70 -8.09 -2.99
C VAL A 65 6.15 -9.52 -3.23
N ALA A 66 6.75 -10.15 -2.21
CA ALA A 66 7.05 -11.58 -2.23
C ALA A 66 5.87 -12.35 -1.60
N ALA A 67 5.14 -13.12 -2.41
CA ALA A 67 4.17 -14.10 -1.93
C ALA A 67 4.93 -15.32 -1.36
N SER A 68 4.59 -15.73 -0.14
CA SER A 68 5.01 -17.01 0.46
C SER A 68 3.94 -18.06 0.26
#